data_AF-A0A1F2QV66-F1
#
_entry.id   AF-A0A1F2QV66-F1
#
_cell.length_a   1.000
_cell.length_b   1.000
_cell.length_c   1.000
_cell.angle_alpha   90.00
_cell.angle_beta   90.00
_cell.angle_gamma   90.00
#
_symmetry.space_group_name_H-M   'P 1'
#
loop_
_entity.id
_entity.type
_entity.pdbx_description
1 polymer ?
#
loop_
_entity_poly.entity_id
_entity_poly.type
_entity_poly.pdbx_seq_one_letter_code
_entity_poly.pdbx_strand_id
1 'polypeptide(L)'
;MPTPPQFVLGVAVLVALGVLLTFGRRAVRAWLRYRGTRVVVCPENREMVAVEVDAARAAWSATQGRAQLRLEACTRWPEMAGCGQECLSQIEAAPEACLLRNILADWYQDKTCTLCERPFGEIRWHDHTPALLGPDGAIVVWAGFRPEHVVDVLASHRPVCWDCQVAETFRREHPERVVDRPPRPSPPPSMV
;
A
#
# COMPACT_ATOMS: atom_id res chain seq x y z
N MET A 1 31.00 22.52 41.21
CA MET A 1 31.77 21.66 40.28
C MET A 1 31.19 20.27 40.40
N PRO A 2 30.69 19.64 39.32
CA PRO A 2 30.16 18.29 39.40
C PRO A 2 31.28 17.36 39.87
N THR A 3 30.98 16.44 40.79
CA THR A 3 31.98 15.48 41.28
C THR A 3 32.31 14.48 40.16
N PRO A 4 33.55 13.94 40.10
CA PRO A 4 33.95 12.97 39.08
C PRO A 4 32.93 11.84 38.78
N PRO A 5 32.20 11.26 39.76
CA PRO A 5 31.16 10.27 39.46
C PRO A 5 29.94 10.83 38.73
N GLN A 6 29.58 12.12 38.90
CA GLN A 6 28.45 12.73 38.21
C GLN A 6 28.72 12.91 36.70
N PHE A 7 29.96 13.23 36.33
CA PHE A 7 30.36 13.30 34.93
C PHE A 7 30.33 11.92 34.26
N VAL A 8 30.86 10.89 34.93
CA VAL A 8 30.86 9.52 34.40
C VAL A 8 29.42 9.01 34.23
N LEU A 9 28.54 9.25 35.19
CA LEU A 9 27.14 8.85 35.11
C LEU A 9 26.42 9.59 33.96
N GLY A 10 26.66 10.90 33.82
CA GLY A 10 26.10 11.70 32.73
C GLY A 10 26.53 11.20 31.35
N VAL A 11 27.81 10.90 31.16
CA VAL A 11 28.33 10.33 29.91
C VAL A 11 27.74 8.94 29.66
N ALA A 12 27.66 8.08 30.67
CA ALA A 12 27.08 6.74 30.52
C ALA A 12 25.60 6.79 30.09
N VAL A 13 24.80 7.70 30.66
CA VAL A 13 23.39 7.91 30.27
C VAL A 13 23.28 8.40 28.83
N LEU A 14 24.12 9.36 28.43
CA LEU A 14 24.11 9.87 27.05
C LEU A 14 24.50 8.79 26.04
N VAL A 15 25.51 7.97 26.35
CA VAL A 15 25.90 6.83 25.50
C VAL A 15 24.77 5.81 25.41
N ALA A 16 24.15 5.44 26.55
CA ALA A 16 23.03 4.50 26.57
C ALA A 16 21.84 5.03 25.75
N LEU A 17 21.51 6.31 25.86
CA LEU A 17 20.45 6.94 25.07
C LEU A 17 20.78 6.95 23.57
N GLY A 18 22.03 7.28 23.21
CA GLY A 18 22.50 7.23 21.82
C GLY A 18 22.40 5.83 21.22
N VAL A 19 22.79 4.80 21.97
CA VAL A 19 22.62 3.39 21.58
C VAL A 19 21.13 3.07 21.42
N LEU A 20 20.29 3.36 22.41
CA LEU A 20 18.85 3.09 22.34
C LEU A 20 18.19 3.74 21.12
N LEU A 21 18.51 5.00 20.85
CA LEU A 21 17.96 5.74 19.70
C LEU A 21 18.45 5.16 18.38
N THR A 22 19.72 4.80 18.25
CA THR A 22 20.25 4.23 17.00
C THR A 22 19.65 2.86 16.69
N PHE A 23 19.58 1.98 17.69
CA PHE A 23 18.98 0.65 17.58
C PHE A 23 17.47 0.73 17.34
N GLY A 24 16.75 1.56 18.12
CA GLY A 24 15.32 1.81 17.94
C GLY A 24 14.99 2.35 16.54
N ARG A 25 15.77 3.33 16.04
CA ARG A 25 15.58 3.85 14.67
C ARG A 25 15.86 2.82 13.58
N ARG A 26 16.75 1.85 13.81
CA ARG A 26 16.97 0.73 12.86
C ARG A 26 15.79 -0.24 12.87
N ALA A 27 15.33 -0.65 14.05
CA ALA A 27 14.19 -1.54 14.20
C ALA A 27 12.92 -0.93 13.60
N VAL A 28 12.61 0.33 13.91
CA VAL A 28 11.43 1.03 13.35
C VAL A 28 11.51 1.14 11.83
N ARG A 29 12.67 1.49 11.27
CA ARG A 29 12.84 1.56 9.80
C ARG A 29 12.66 0.20 9.14
N ALA A 30 13.22 -0.86 9.72
CA ALA A 30 13.05 -2.22 9.21
C ALA A 30 11.58 -2.67 9.29
N TRP A 31 10.90 -2.40 10.39
CA TRP A 31 9.48 -2.68 10.54
C TRP A 31 8.64 -1.94 9.50
N LEU A 32 8.86 -0.63 9.31
CA LEU A 32 8.16 0.16 8.30
C LEU A 32 8.42 -0.33 6.86
N ARG A 33 9.64 -0.82 6.59
CA ARG A 33 10.05 -1.34 5.27
C ARG A 33 9.43 -2.69 4.95
N TYR A 34 9.33 -3.59 5.94
CA TYR A 34 8.87 -4.97 5.73
C TYR A 34 7.41 -5.23 6.11
N ARG A 35 6.71 -4.29 6.76
CA ARG A 35 5.27 -4.43 7.00
C ARG A 35 4.43 -4.34 5.72
N GLY A 36 3.24 -4.93 5.77
CA GLY A 36 2.20 -4.87 4.73
C GLY A 36 2.27 -5.99 3.70
N THR A 37 1.20 -6.11 2.93
CA THR A 37 1.00 -7.15 1.93
C THR A 37 1.85 -6.92 0.68
N ARG A 38 2.55 -7.96 0.24
CA ARG A 38 3.37 -7.97 -0.97
C ARG A 38 2.83 -8.95 -1.99
N VAL A 39 2.99 -8.63 -3.26
CA VAL A 39 2.68 -9.52 -4.38
C VAL A 39 3.99 -9.95 -5.01
N VAL A 40 4.23 -11.25 -5.06
CA VAL A 40 5.46 -11.85 -5.58
C VAL A 40 5.11 -13.01 -6.51
N VAL A 41 6.04 -13.37 -7.39
CA VAL A 41 5.88 -14.54 -8.25
C VAL A 41 6.32 -15.77 -7.48
N CYS A 42 5.44 -16.76 -7.33
CA CYS A 42 5.81 -18.00 -6.68
C CYS A 42 6.78 -18.80 -7.58
N PRO A 43 7.96 -19.21 -7.08
CA PRO A 43 8.97 -19.89 -7.91
C PRO A 43 8.53 -21.28 -8.39
N GLU A 44 7.60 -21.92 -7.69
CA GLU A 44 7.15 -23.28 -7.99
C GLU A 44 6.17 -23.34 -9.19
N ASN A 45 5.13 -22.51 -9.18
CA ASN A 45 4.07 -22.53 -10.20
C ASN A 45 4.06 -21.28 -11.11
N ARG A 46 4.90 -20.29 -10.82
CA ARG A 46 5.00 -19.00 -11.54
C ARG A 46 3.73 -18.15 -11.51
N GLU A 47 2.84 -18.41 -10.56
CA GLU A 47 1.67 -17.59 -10.32
C GLU A 47 2.00 -16.45 -9.35
N MET A 48 1.26 -15.35 -9.44
CA MET A 48 1.34 -14.31 -8.43
C MET A 48 0.67 -14.77 -7.14
N VAL A 49 1.32 -14.51 -6.02
CA VAL A 49 0.81 -14.83 -4.69
C VAL A 49 0.94 -13.62 -3.78
N ALA A 50 -0.02 -13.46 -2.87
CA ALA A 50 0.06 -12.45 -1.84
C ALA A 50 0.74 -13.03 -0.60
N VAL A 51 1.72 -12.31 -0.10
CA VAL A 51 2.53 -12.73 1.04
C VAL A 51 2.71 -11.59 2.03
N GLU A 52 2.80 -11.94 3.31
CA GLU A 52 3.19 -11.02 4.36
C GLU A 52 4.47 -11.53 5.03
N VAL A 53 5.38 -10.60 5.28
CA VAL A 53 6.64 -10.88 5.97
C VAL A 53 6.45 -10.59 7.44
N ASP A 54 6.97 -11.45 8.31
CA ASP A 54 7.06 -11.21 9.75
C ASP A 54 7.95 -9.98 10.01
N ALA A 55 7.29 -8.82 10.02
CA ALA A 55 7.95 -7.52 10.12
C ALA A 55 8.57 -7.32 11.50
N ALA A 56 8.02 -7.97 12.53
CA ALA A 56 8.56 -7.94 13.88
C ALA A 56 9.91 -8.67 13.93
N ARG A 57 9.97 -9.89 13.39
CA ARG A 57 11.23 -10.64 13.27
C ARG A 57 12.25 -9.92 12.42
N ALA A 58 11.83 -9.37 11.28
CA ALA A 58 12.72 -8.59 10.42
C ALA A 58 13.28 -7.35 11.16
N ALA A 59 12.45 -6.68 11.97
CA ALA A 59 12.86 -5.52 12.77
C ALA A 59 13.85 -5.89 13.89
N TRP A 60 13.60 -6.97 14.63
CA TRP A 60 14.49 -7.45 15.67
C TRP A 60 15.83 -7.89 15.10
N SER A 61 15.83 -8.71 14.05
CA SER A 61 17.06 -9.19 13.41
C SER A 61 17.86 -8.07 12.73
N ALA A 62 17.21 -7.03 12.20
CA ALA A 62 17.89 -5.86 11.64
C ALA A 62 18.80 -5.15 12.66
N THR A 63 18.51 -5.25 13.96
CA THR A 63 19.39 -4.72 15.01
C THR A 63 20.73 -5.45 15.10
N GLN A 64 20.79 -6.71 14.66
CA GLN A 64 21.97 -7.58 14.67
C GLN A 64 22.77 -7.51 13.36
N GLY A 65 22.40 -6.60 12.45
CA GLY A 65 23.16 -6.29 11.23
C GLY A 65 22.47 -6.68 9.93
N ARG A 66 21.59 -7.70 9.93
CA ARG A 66 20.83 -8.10 8.73
C ARG A 66 19.42 -8.53 9.09
N ALA A 67 18.44 -8.00 8.36
CA ALA A 67 17.04 -8.40 8.52
C ALA A 67 16.88 -9.84 8.02
N GLN A 68 16.47 -10.74 8.90
CA GLN A 68 16.08 -12.10 8.56
C GLN A 68 14.60 -12.08 8.19
N LEU A 69 14.30 -12.32 6.92
CA LEU A 69 12.93 -12.37 6.43
C LEU A 69 12.35 -13.77 6.62
N ARG A 70 11.07 -13.81 6.99
CA ARG A 70 10.28 -15.04 7.05
C ARG A 70 8.85 -14.68 6.70
N LEU A 71 8.16 -15.55 5.99
CA LEU A 71 6.74 -15.38 5.72
C LEU A 71 5.93 -15.58 7.01
N GLU A 72 5.05 -14.63 7.27
CA GLU A 72 3.99 -14.69 8.28
C GLU A 72 2.69 -15.24 7.67
N ALA A 73 2.40 -14.85 6.43
CA ALA A 73 1.24 -15.33 5.68
C ALA A 73 1.56 -15.50 4.19
N CYS A 74 0.84 -16.43 3.56
CA CYS A 74 0.87 -16.68 2.12
C CYS A 74 -0.51 -17.18 1.67
N THR A 75 -1.00 -16.72 0.52
CA THR A 75 -2.31 -17.16 -0.01
C THR A 75 -2.35 -18.64 -0.42
N ARG A 76 -1.19 -19.30 -0.53
CA ARG A 76 -1.09 -20.76 -0.74
C ARG A 76 -1.05 -21.58 0.55
N TRP A 77 -1.18 -20.95 1.72
CA TRP A 77 -1.25 -21.64 3.00
C TRP A 77 -2.72 -21.88 3.37
N PRO A 78 -3.05 -23.06 3.94
CA PRO A 78 -2.14 -24.03 4.58
C PRO A 78 -1.55 -25.12 3.66
N GLU A 79 -2.05 -25.29 2.45
CA GLU A 79 -1.71 -26.44 1.58
C GLU A 79 -0.20 -26.52 1.27
N MET A 80 0.47 -25.37 1.22
CA MET A 80 1.90 -25.22 0.94
C MET A 80 2.69 -24.61 2.10
N ALA A 81 2.24 -24.83 3.35
CA ALA A 81 2.86 -24.29 4.57
C ALA A 81 4.34 -24.67 4.78
N GLY A 82 4.83 -25.71 4.09
CA GLY A 82 6.21 -26.21 4.17
C GLY A 82 7.13 -25.78 3.02
N CYS A 83 6.72 -24.85 2.15
CA CYS A 83 7.57 -24.43 1.04
C CYS A 83 8.83 -23.69 1.51
N GLY A 84 9.92 -23.75 0.74
CA GLY A 84 11.24 -23.19 1.08
C GLY A 84 11.31 -21.65 1.16
N GLN A 85 10.20 -20.94 0.95
CA GLN A 85 10.10 -19.47 0.98
C GLN A 85 11.09 -18.75 0.04
N GLU A 86 11.52 -19.39 -1.05
CA GLU A 86 12.48 -18.82 -2.01
C GLU A 86 12.02 -17.50 -2.65
N CYS A 87 10.70 -17.23 -2.67
CA CYS A 87 10.13 -15.96 -3.10
C CYS A 87 10.57 -14.77 -2.25
N LEU A 88 11.08 -14.97 -1.02
CA LEU A 88 11.63 -13.91 -0.18
C LEU A 88 12.79 -13.17 -0.87
N SER A 89 13.55 -13.84 -1.74
CA SER A 89 14.63 -13.21 -2.52
C SER A 89 14.15 -12.03 -3.38
N GLN A 90 12.92 -12.09 -3.90
CA GLN A 90 12.31 -10.98 -4.65
C GLN A 90 12.03 -9.78 -3.74
N ILE A 91 11.60 -10.05 -2.50
CA ILE A 91 11.33 -9.02 -1.49
C ILE A 91 12.64 -8.40 -0.99
N GLU A 92 13.71 -9.18 -0.86
CA GLU A 92 15.03 -8.64 -0.50
C GLU A 92 15.59 -7.72 -1.60
N ALA A 93 15.40 -8.12 -2.87
CA ALA A 93 15.87 -7.36 -4.02
C ALA A 93 15.07 -6.06 -4.23
N ALA A 94 13.73 -6.10 -4.09
CA ALA A 94 12.85 -4.97 -4.37
C ALA A 94 11.70 -4.84 -3.33
N PRO A 95 12.01 -4.53 -2.06
CA PRO A 95 11.01 -4.58 -0.98
C PRO A 95 9.90 -3.54 -1.12
N GLU A 96 10.20 -2.40 -1.74
CA GLU A 96 9.22 -1.37 -2.04
C GLU A 96 8.40 -1.68 -3.29
N ALA A 97 8.99 -2.28 -4.33
CA ALA A 97 8.27 -2.54 -5.59
C ALA A 97 7.28 -3.71 -5.48
N CYS A 98 7.58 -4.72 -4.64
CA CYS A 98 6.65 -5.82 -4.39
C CYS A 98 5.46 -5.43 -3.51
N LEU A 99 5.48 -4.25 -2.90
CA LEU A 99 4.48 -3.83 -1.93
C LEU A 99 3.20 -3.39 -2.62
N LEU A 100 2.05 -3.99 -2.27
CA LEU A 100 0.79 -3.77 -2.97
C LEU A 100 0.45 -2.28 -3.10
N ARG A 101 0.53 -1.51 -2.00
CA ARG A 101 0.24 -0.07 -2.04
C ARG A 101 1.13 0.72 -3.02
N ASN A 102 2.36 0.30 -3.24
CA ASN A 102 3.28 0.95 -4.17
C ASN A 102 2.96 0.53 -5.60
N ILE A 103 2.70 -0.76 -5.85
CA ILE A 103 2.22 -1.25 -7.16
C ILE A 103 0.97 -0.46 -7.59
N LEU A 104 0.04 -0.26 -6.67
CA LEU A 104 -1.17 0.52 -6.93
C LEU A 104 -0.84 2.00 -7.15
N ALA A 105 -0.01 2.60 -6.30
CA ALA A 105 0.40 4.01 -6.46
C ALA A 105 1.03 4.27 -7.83
N ASP A 106 1.95 3.40 -8.24
CA ASP A 106 2.63 3.46 -9.53
C ASP A 106 1.65 3.28 -10.68
N TRP A 107 0.65 2.40 -10.55
CA TRP A 107 -0.38 2.27 -11.58
C TRP A 107 -1.27 3.51 -11.69
N TYR A 108 -1.66 4.14 -10.59
CA TYR A 108 -2.43 5.39 -10.64
C TYR A 108 -1.61 6.59 -11.13
N GLN A 109 -0.28 6.49 -11.09
CA GLN A 109 0.61 7.55 -11.57
C GLN A 109 0.29 7.89 -13.03
N ASP A 110 0.23 9.19 -13.32
CA ASP A 110 -0.02 9.75 -14.65
C ASP A 110 -1.38 9.38 -15.28
N LYS A 111 -2.28 8.75 -14.51
CA LYS A 111 -3.67 8.49 -14.93
C LYS A 111 -4.60 9.63 -14.54
N THR A 112 -5.77 9.66 -15.16
CA THR A 112 -6.88 10.55 -14.80
C THR A 112 -8.12 9.75 -14.43
N CYS A 113 -8.94 10.30 -13.54
CA CYS A 113 -10.19 9.68 -13.14
C CYS A 113 -11.13 9.53 -14.35
N THR A 114 -11.67 8.34 -14.56
CA THR A 114 -12.57 8.04 -15.69
C THR A 114 -13.87 8.85 -15.65
N LEU A 115 -14.28 9.33 -14.47
CA LEU A 115 -15.55 10.02 -14.27
C LEU A 115 -15.44 11.55 -14.27
N CYS A 116 -14.38 12.11 -13.70
CA CYS A 116 -14.20 13.57 -13.59
C CYS A 116 -12.98 14.10 -14.35
N GLU A 117 -12.21 13.22 -14.99
CA GLU A 117 -11.02 13.53 -15.81
C GLU A 117 -9.88 14.26 -15.07
N ARG A 118 -9.99 14.42 -13.74
CA ARG A 118 -8.93 15.02 -12.93
C ARG A 118 -7.76 14.04 -12.76
N PRO A 119 -6.51 14.53 -12.80
CA PRO A 119 -5.35 13.71 -12.50
C PRO A 119 -5.33 13.28 -11.03
N PHE A 120 -4.71 12.14 -10.75
CA PHE A 120 -4.47 11.70 -9.37
C PHE A 120 -3.29 12.45 -8.76
N GLY A 121 -3.46 12.94 -7.53
CA GLY A 121 -2.37 13.45 -6.69
C GLY A 121 -1.75 12.32 -5.84
N GLU A 122 -1.08 12.70 -4.75
CA GLU A 122 -0.60 11.73 -3.77
C GLU A 122 -1.77 10.93 -3.17
N ILE A 123 -1.70 9.60 -3.25
CA ILE A 123 -2.77 8.72 -2.80
C ILE A 123 -2.72 8.56 -1.29
N ARG A 124 -3.79 8.97 -0.62
CA ARG A 124 -3.96 8.77 0.82
C ARG A 124 -4.67 7.44 1.10
N TRP A 125 -3.88 6.39 1.29
CA TRP A 125 -4.34 5.00 1.48
C TRP A 125 -5.18 4.73 2.75
N HIS A 126 -5.28 5.69 3.67
CA HIS A 126 -5.95 5.50 4.97
C HIS A 126 -7.39 6.03 5.00
N ASP A 127 -7.70 7.05 4.21
CA ASP A 127 -8.94 7.82 4.32
C ASP A 127 -9.57 8.15 2.95
N HIS A 128 -8.76 8.34 1.90
CA HIS A 128 -9.23 8.69 0.56
C HIS A 128 -8.67 7.74 -0.51
N THR A 129 -8.81 6.44 -0.26
CA THR A 129 -8.35 5.41 -1.19
C THR A 129 -9.16 5.45 -2.48
N PRO A 130 -8.53 5.60 -3.67
CA PRO A 130 -9.24 5.59 -4.94
C PRO A 130 -9.82 4.21 -5.25
N ALA A 131 -10.80 4.21 -6.13
CA ALA A 131 -11.52 3.02 -6.55
C ALA A 131 -11.25 2.69 -8.01
N LEU A 132 -11.76 1.53 -8.42
CA LEU A 132 -11.70 1.05 -9.78
C LEU A 132 -13.10 0.97 -10.38
N LEU A 133 -13.19 1.24 -11.67
CA LEU A 133 -14.36 0.95 -12.49
C LEU A 133 -14.13 -0.34 -13.26
N GLY A 134 -14.92 -1.35 -12.96
CA GLY A 134 -14.91 -2.64 -13.64
C GLY A 134 -15.47 -2.57 -15.07
N PRO A 135 -15.20 -3.60 -15.88
CA PRO A 135 -15.74 -3.71 -17.25
C PRO A 135 -17.27 -3.86 -17.26
N ASP A 136 -17.85 -4.35 -16.18
CA ASP A 136 -19.29 -4.43 -15.90
C ASP A 136 -19.90 -3.07 -15.49
N GLY A 137 -19.08 -2.03 -15.33
CA GLY A 137 -19.50 -0.72 -14.87
C GLY A 137 -19.69 -0.62 -13.35
N ALA A 138 -19.29 -1.64 -12.58
CA ALA A 138 -19.30 -1.56 -11.13
C ALA A 138 -18.12 -0.75 -10.61
N ILE A 139 -18.34 0.09 -9.60
CA ILE A 139 -17.25 0.74 -8.87
C ILE A 139 -16.92 -0.10 -7.65
N VAL A 140 -15.64 -0.43 -7.52
CA VAL A 140 -15.14 -1.40 -6.56
C VAL A 140 -13.89 -0.86 -5.88
N VAL A 141 -13.83 -1.02 -4.56
CA VAL A 141 -12.68 -0.64 -3.74
C VAL A 141 -11.66 -1.76 -3.68
N TRP A 142 -10.39 -1.40 -3.45
CA TRP A 142 -9.29 -2.36 -3.36
C TRP A 142 -9.50 -3.48 -2.33
N ALA A 143 -10.18 -3.19 -1.22
CA ALA A 143 -10.51 -4.19 -0.21
C ALA A 143 -11.42 -5.32 -0.73
N GLY A 144 -12.09 -5.14 -1.87
CA GLY A 144 -12.92 -6.16 -2.52
C GLY A 144 -12.16 -7.17 -3.36
N PHE A 145 -10.85 -6.98 -3.56
CA PHE A 145 -10.03 -7.86 -4.40
C PHE A 145 -8.98 -8.64 -3.60
N ARG A 146 -8.71 -9.84 -4.08
CA ARG A 146 -7.58 -10.63 -3.62
C ARG A 146 -6.26 -10.02 -4.15
N PRO A 147 -5.28 -9.71 -3.30
CA PRO A 147 -4.06 -9.02 -3.74
C PRO A 147 -3.27 -9.78 -4.82
N GLU A 148 -3.31 -11.11 -4.82
CA GLU A 148 -2.65 -11.95 -5.83
C GLU A 148 -3.15 -11.70 -7.26
N HIS A 149 -4.37 -11.18 -7.44
CA HIS A 149 -4.95 -10.87 -8.74
C HIS A 149 -4.72 -9.41 -9.17
N VAL A 150 -3.84 -8.68 -8.48
CA VAL A 150 -3.68 -7.23 -8.70
C VAL A 150 -3.41 -6.89 -10.17
N VAL A 151 -2.52 -7.61 -10.86
CA VAL A 151 -2.18 -7.29 -12.27
C VAL A 151 -3.38 -7.51 -13.19
N ASP A 152 -4.15 -8.58 -13.00
CA ASP A 152 -5.33 -8.87 -13.83
C ASP A 152 -6.43 -7.82 -13.62
N VAL A 153 -6.63 -7.41 -12.37
CA VAL A 153 -7.57 -6.33 -12.02
C VAL A 153 -7.11 -5.02 -12.65
N LEU A 154 -5.83 -4.64 -12.50
CA LEU A 154 -5.26 -3.42 -13.06
C LEU A 154 -5.27 -3.38 -14.60
N ALA A 155 -5.24 -4.53 -15.26
CA ALA A 155 -5.30 -4.64 -16.72
C ALA A 155 -6.72 -4.42 -17.28
N SER A 156 -7.75 -4.79 -16.52
CA SER A 156 -9.15 -4.76 -16.96
C SER A 156 -9.94 -3.56 -16.46
N HIS A 157 -9.52 -2.95 -15.35
CA HIS A 157 -10.25 -1.88 -14.69
C HIS A 157 -9.72 -0.50 -15.04
N ARG A 158 -10.58 0.51 -14.91
CA ARG A 158 -10.23 1.92 -15.11
C ARG A 158 -10.20 2.68 -13.79
N PRO A 159 -9.36 3.72 -13.64
CA PRO A 159 -9.17 4.41 -12.37
C PRO A 159 -10.34 5.36 -12.05
N VAL A 160 -10.74 5.43 -10.79
CA VAL A 160 -11.79 6.32 -10.26
C VAL A 160 -11.30 7.00 -8.98
N CYS A 161 -11.42 8.32 -8.89
CA CYS A 161 -11.05 9.03 -7.66
C CYS A 161 -12.06 8.80 -6.53
N TRP A 162 -11.60 8.98 -5.29
CA TRP A 162 -12.43 8.78 -4.10
C TRP A 162 -13.71 9.62 -4.12
N ASP A 163 -13.65 10.89 -4.53
CA ASP A 163 -14.83 11.76 -4.62
C ASP A 163 -15.89 11.18 -5.57
N CYS A 164 -15.46 10.71 -6.75
CA CYS A 164 -16.35 10.11 -7.74
C CYS A 164 -16.88 8.75 -7.28
N GLN A 165 -16.07 7.96 -6.59
CA GLN A 165 -16.51 6.71 -5.96
C GLN A 165 -17.63 6.99 -4.96
N VAL A 166 -17.41 7.90 -3.99
CA VAL A 166 -18.40 8.22 -2.96
C VAL A 166 -19.69 8.76 -3.61
N ALA A 167 -19.56 9.66 -4.58
CA ALA A 167 -20.71 10.21 -5.29
C ALA A 167 -21.53 9.15 -6.03
N GLU A 168 -20.87 8.23 -6.75
CA GLU A 168 -21.55 7.19 -7.53
C GLU A 168 -22.12 6.08 -6.63
N THR A 169 -21.43 5.68 -5.58
CA THR A 169 -21.98 4.76 -4.56
C THR A 169 -23.24 5.35 -3.94
N PHE A 170 -23.20 6.63 -3.53
CA PHE A 170 -24.37 7.31 -2.98
C PHE A 170 -25.53 7.38 -3.98
N ARG A 171 -25.23 7.68 -5.26
CA ARG A 171 -26.25 7.71 -6.31
C ARG A 171 -26.95 6.37 -6.52
N ARG A 172 -26.21 5.27 -6.40
CA ARG A 172 -26.74 3.91 -6.57
C ARG A 172 -27.53 3.43 -5.36
N GLU A 173 -27.04 3.71 -4.16
CA GLU A 173 -27.66 3.24 -2.91
C GLU A 173 -28.86 4.10 -2.47
N HIS A 174 -28.85 5.39 -2.83
CA HIS A 174 -29.87 6.35 -2.43
C HIS A 174 -30.38 7.20 -3.62
N PRO A 175 -30.88 6.58 -4.70
CA PRO A 175 -31.32 7.32 -5.89
C PRO A 175 -32.43 8.33 -5.59
N GLU A 176 -33.26 8.08 -4.56
CA GLU A 176 -34.34 8.96 -4.12
C GLU A 176 -33.86 10.28 -3.51
N ARG A 177 -32.58 10.35 -3.12
CA ARG A 177 -31.94 11.54 -2.52
C ARG A 177 -31.10 12.33 -3.52
N VAL A 178 -31.05 11.87 -4.77
CA VAL A 178 -30.27 12.51 -5.84
C VAL A 178 -31.20 13.44 -6.61
N VAL A 179 -30.81 14.70 -6.72
CA VAL A 179 -31.49 15.67 -7.60
C VAL A 179 -30.59 15.96 -8.78
N ASP A 180 -31.00 15.51 -9.97
CA ASP A 180 -30.31 15.83 -11.21
C ASP A 180 -30.68 17.25 -11.67
N ARG A 181 -29.64 18.07 -11.88
CA ARG A 181 -29.82 19.39 -12.48
C ARG A 181 -30.02 19.21 -13.99
N PRO A 182 -31.08 19.78 -14.58
CA PRO A 182 -31.25 19.74 -16.04
C PRO A 182 -30.07 20.45 -16.73
N PRO A 183 -29.66 19.99 -17.93
CA PRO A 183 -28.59 20.63 -18.68
C PRO A 183 -28.94 22.10 -18.92
N ARG A 184 -27.94 22.99 -18.76
CA ARG A 184 -28.14 24.39 -19.11
C ARG A 184 -28.36 24.49 -20.63
N PRO A 185 -29.34 25.28 -21.10
CA PRO A 185 -29.46 25.55 -22.52
C PRO A 185 -28.17 26.19 -23.03
N SER A 186 -27.69 25.73 -24.20
CA SER A 186 -26.55 26.34 -24.88
C SER A 186 -26.85 27.82 -25.15
N PRO A 187 -25.85 28.73 -25.02
CA PRO A 187 -26.04 30.10 -25.46
C PRO A 187 -26.39 30.12 -26.96
N PRO A 188 -27.27 31.03 -27.42
CA PRO A 188 -27.62 31.12 -28.83
C PRO A 188 -26.35 31.38 -29.67
N PRO A 189 -26.25 30.83 -30.89
CA PRO A 189 -25.10 31.06 -31.75
C PRO A 189 -24.91 32.56 -31.96
N SER A 190 -23.68 33.05 -31.73
CA SER A 190 -23.31 34.43 -32.01
C SER A 190 -23.46 34.67 -33.51
N MET A 191 -24.41 35.51 -33.91
CA MET A 191 -24.56 35.95 -35.29
C MET A 191 -23.35 36.85 -35.64
N VAL A 192 -22.54 36.41 -36.60
CA VAL A 192 -21.52 37.20 -37.30
C VAL A 192 -22.11 37.67 -38.62
#